data_AF-A0A842Q7D5-F1
#
_entry.id   AF-A0A842Q7D5-F1
#
_cell.length_a   1.000
_cell.length_b   1.000
_cell.length_c   1.000
_cell.angle_alpha   90.00
_cell.angle_beta   90.00
_cell.angle_gamma   90.00
#
_symmetry.space_group_name_H-M   'P 1'
#
loop_
_entity.id
_entity.type
_entity.pdbx_description
1 polymer ?
#
loop_
_entity_poly.entity_id
_entity_poly.type
_entity_poly.pdbx_seq_one_letter_code
_entity_poly.pdbx_strand_id
1 'polypeptide(L)'
;MLTVRSGKGKKDRQIPIPKSLINILKCSFSRRKYLFEGRKGHLSQRSVYKIVKKAAKKARIRKNVSPHTLRHSFATHLLESVTNLRYIQKLLGHSKLQTTQIYTKVSKSSLEKIKSPLDSL
;
A
#
# COMPACT_ATOMS: atom_id res chain seq x y z
N MET A 1 6.54 -13.54 3.06
CA MET A 1 5.47 -12.69 3.63
C MET A 1 6.08 -11.75 4.66
N LEU A 2 5.61 -10.51 4.76
CA LEU A 2 5.99 -9.56 5.81
C LEU A 2 4.88 -9.51 6.86
N THR A 3 5.22 -9.70 8.14
CA THR A 3 4.27 -9.59 9.23
C THR A 3 4.35 -8.20 9.87
N VAL A 4 3.25 -7.47 9.87
CA VAL A 4 3.09 -6.21 10.62
C VAL A 4 2.35 -6.54 11.92
N ARG A 5 3.07 -6.51 13.04
CA ARG A 5 2.51 -6.77 14.37
C ARG A 5 1.88 -5.50 14.96
N SER A 6 0.82 -5.65 15.75
CA SER A 6 0.15 -4.56 16.49
C SER A 6 -0.21 -3.37 15.58
N GLY A 7 -0.81 -3.65 14.44
CA GLY A 7 -1.26 -2.63 13.49
C GLY A 7 -2.47 -1.82 13.99
N LYS A 8 -3.19 -1.20 13.05
CA LYS A 8 -4.41 -0.43 13.38
C LYS A 8 -5.41 -1.34 14.11
N GLY A 9 -5.88 -0.91 15.27
CA GLY A 9 -6.77 -1.71 16.13
C GLY A 9 -6.07 -2.86 16.87
N LYS A 10 -4.75 -2.81 17.04
CA LYS A 10 -3.91 -3.84 17.67
C LYS A 10 -3.98 -5.21 16.98
N LYS A 11 -4.28 -5.22 15.67
CA LYS A 11 -4.35 -6.45 14.87
C LYS A 11 -3.09 -6.67 14.06
N ASP A 12 -2.66 -7.92 14.03
CA ASP A 12 -1.59 -8.39 13.18
C ASP A 12 -2.07 -8.60 11.75
N ARG A 13 -1.17 -8.41 10.79
CA ARG A 13 -1.46 -8.64 9.37
C ARG A 13 -0.24 -9.12 8.62
N GLN A 14 -0.48 -10.03 7.67
CA GLN A 14 0.53 -10.50 6.74
C GLN A 14 0.34 -9.81 5.40
N ILE A 15 1.42 -9.26 4.86
CA ILE A 15 1.43 -8.55 3.57
C ILE A 15 2.36 -9.32 2.63
N PRO A 16 1.90 -9.66 1.41
CA PRO A 16 2.79 -10.20 0.39
C PRO A 16 3.81 -9.15 -0.01
N ILE A 17 5.07 -9.55 -0.05
CA ILE A 17 6.19 -8.72 -0.51
C ILE A 17 6.82 -9.39 -1.72
N PRO A 18 7.26 -8.62 -2.74
CA PRO A 18 7.95 -9.18 -3.89
C PRO A 18 9.19 -9.97 -3.47
N LYS A 19 9.43 -11.12 -4.11
CA LYS A 19 10.59 -11.98 -3.82
C LYS A 19 11.92 -11.22 -3.98
N SER A 20 12.01 -10.34 -4.98
CA SER A 20 13.18 -9.47 -5.21
C SER A 20 13.52 -8.58 -4.01
N LEU A 21 12.51 -8.16 -3.24
CA LEU A 21 12.71 -7.30 -2.07
C LEU A 21 13.22 -8.08 -0.86
N ILE A 22 12.90 -9.37 -0.75
CA ILE A 22 13.25 -10.20 0.41
C ILE A 22 14.76 -10.25 0.61
N ASN A 23 15.52 -10.46 -0.47
CA ASN A 23 16.97 -10.56 -0.40
C ASN A 23 17.59 -9.24 0.06
N ILE A 24 17.11 -8.11 -0.48
CA ILE A 24 17.57 -6.78 -0.12
C ILE A 24 17.30 -6.49 1.37
N LEU A 25 16.11 -6.82 1.86
CA LEU A 25 15.73 -6.61 3.26
C LEU A 25 16.54 -7.50 4.21
N LYS A 26 16.75 -8.78 3.85
CA LYS A 26 17.55 -9.72 4.66
C LYS A 26 19.00 -9.24 4.80
N CYS A 27 19.64 -8.86 3.70
CA CYS A 27 21.00 -8.31 3.74
C CYS A 27 21.08 -7.05 4.61
N SER A 28 20.07 -6.18 4.56
CA SER A 28 20.03 -4.94 5.34
C SER A 28 19.81 -5.17 6.84
N PHE A 29 19.17 -6.28 7.23
CA PHE A 29 18.74 -6.54 8.62
C PHE A 29 19.74 -7.33 9.45
N SER A 30 20.69 -8.04 8.84
CA SER A 30 21.53 -9.08 9.47
C SER A 30 22.28 -8.69 10.76
N ARG A 31 22.40 -7.40 11.08
CA ARG A 31 23.06 -6.90 12.31
C ARG A 31 22.33 -5.73 12.98
N ARG A 32 21.06 -5.48 12.66
CA ARG A 32 20.31 -4.29 13.10
C ARG A 32 19.15 -4.66 14.00
N LYS A 33 18.86 -3.80 14.99
CA LYS A 33 17.68 -3.96 15.87
C LYS A 33 16.38 -3.64 15.14
N TYR A 34 16.43 -2.71 14.17
CA TYR A 34 15.30 -2.30 13.36
C TYR A 34 15.59 -2.50 11.88
N LEU A 35 14.58 -2.89 11.10
CA LEU A 35 14.70 -3.01 9.64
C LEU A 35 15.12 -1.69 8.98
N PHE A 36 14.63 -0.57 9.52
CA PHE A 36 15.01 0.76 9.11
C PHE A 36 15.42 1.57 10.35
N GLU A 37 16.68 1.96 10.40
CA GLU A 37 17.25 2.74 11.50
C GLU A 37 17.22 4.24 11.21
N GLY A 38 17.07 5.02 12.27
CA GLY A 38 17.24 6.46 12.30
C GLY A 38 18.24 6.84 13.39
N ARG A 39 18.50 8.14 13.53
CA ARG A 39 19.52 8.65 14.48
C ARG A 39 19.31 8.25 15.94
N LYS A 40 18.08 7.95 16.35
CA LYS A 40 17.71 7.60 17.75
C LYS A 40 17.03 6.24 17.86
N GLY A 41 17.38 5.28 17.00
CA GLY A 41 16.76 3.95 16.97
C GLY A 41 16.02 3.69 15.67
N HIS A 42 14.71 3.47 15.70
CA HIS A 42 13.96 3.21 14.47
C HIS A 42 13.75 4.49 13.64
N LEU A 43 13.53 4.31 12.34
CA LEU A 43 13.19 5.41 11.45
C LEU A 43 11.88 6.08 11.89
N SER A 44 11.91 7.40 12.08
CA SER A 44 10.73 8.16 12.50
C SER A 44 9.73 8.36 11.34
N GLN A 45 8.44 8.53 11.65
CA GLN A 45 7.42 8.84 10.65
C GLN A 45 7.74 10.12 9.87
N ARG A 46 8.25 11.15 10.55
CA ARG A 46 8.67 12.41 9.93
C ARG A 46 9.83 12.21 8.95
N SER A 47 10.76 11.31 9.28
CA SER A 47 11.86 10.94 8.39
C SER A 47 11.34 10.24 7.13
N VAL A 48 10.42 9.27 7.27
CA VAL A 48 9.77 8.60 6.13
C VAL A 48 9.09 9.61 5.22
N TYR A 49 8.32 10.54 5.79
CA TYR A 49 7.67 11.60 5.02
C TYR A 49 8.68 12.44 4.21
N LYS A 50 9.77 12.89 4.86
CA LYS A 50 10.83 13.66 4.20
C LYS A 50 11.53 12.86 3.09
N ILE A 51 11.80 11.59 3.31
CA ILE A 51 12.40 10.68 2.31
C ILE A 51 11.50 10.60 1.08
N VAL A 52 10.20 10.36 1.26
CA VAL A 52 9.23 10.28 0.15
C VAL A 52 9.14 11.60 -0.60
N LYS A 53 9.08 12.74 0.10
CA LYS A 53 9.09 14.08 -0.53
C LYS A 53 10.35 14.31 -1.37
N LYS A 54 11.52 13.99 -0.82
CA LYS A 54 12.80 14.14 -1.50
C LYS A 54 12.86 13.25 -2.75
N ALA A 55 12.39 12.01 -2.65
CA ALA A 55 12.32 11.09 -3.78
C ALA A 55 11.39 11.61 -4.89
N ALA A 56 10.20 12.10 -4.55
CA ALA A 56 9.27 12.67 -5.51
C ALA A 56 9.84 13.91 -6.23
N LYS A 57 10.53 14.79 -5.49
CA LYS A 57 11.23 15.95 -6.08
C LYS A 57 12.33 15.51 -7.05
N LYS A 58 13.15 14.52 -6.66
CA LYS A 58 14.21 13.96 -7.52
C LYS A 58 13.65 13.33 -8.79
N ALA A 59 12.52 12.64 -8.69
CA ALA A 59 11.80 12.05 -9.81
C ALA A 59 11.00 13.06 -10.65
N ARG A 60 11.11 14.37 -10.36
CA ARG A 60 10.40 15.46 -11.05
C ARG A 60 8.87 15.33 -11.04
N ILE A 61 8.31 14.67 -10.01
CA ILE A 61 6.86 14.54 -9.85
C ILE A 61 6.31 15.87 -9.31
N ARG A 62 5.50 16.56 -10.11
CA ARG A 62 4.89 17.85 -9.75
C ARG A 62 3.79 17.73 -8.69
N LYS A 63 3.13 16.56 -8.61
CA LYS A 63 2.06 16.28 -7.64
C LYS A 63 2.61 16.15 -6.22
N ASN A 64 1.78 16.48 -5.24
CA ASN A 64 2.15 16.35 -3.83
C ASN A 64 2.16 14.88 -3.39
N VAL A 65 3.34 14.24 -3.32
CA VAL A 65 3.47 12.81 -2.94
C VAL A 65 3.78 12.67 -1.44
N SER A 66 3.07 11.77 -0.77
CA SER A 66 3.31 11.40 0.64
C SER A 66 3.23 9.88 0.81
N PRO A 67 3.60 9.31 1.97
CA PRO A 67 3.38 7.90 2.24
C PRO A 67 1.90 7.47 2.09
N HIS A 68 0.95 8.35 2.42
CA HIS A 68 -0.48 8.09 2.21
C HIS A 68 -0.84 8.05 0.73
N THR A 69 -0.24 8.90 -0.10
CA THR A 69 -0.41 8.88 -1.55
C THR A 69 0.07 7.56 -2.14
N LEU A 70 1.26 7.08 -1.73
CA LEU A 70 1.80 5.80 -2.19
C LEU A 70 0.92 4.61 -1.77
N ARG A 71 0.43 4.62 -0.52
CA ARG A 71 -0.54 3.63 -0.04
C ARG A 71 -1.82 3.66 -0.86
N HIS A 72 -2.30 4.84 -1.23
CA HIS A 72 -3.49 4.99 -2.05
C HIS A 72 -3.28 4.40 -3.44
N SER A 73 -2.19 4.76 -4.12
CA SER A 73 -1.83 4.19 -5.43
C SER A 73 -1.72 2.67 -5.39
N PHE A 74 -1.07 2.11 -4.35
CA PHE A 74 -0.99 0.66 -4.18
C PHE A 74 -2.37 0.00 -4.05
N ALA A 75 -3.26 0.58 -3.25
CA ALA A 75 -4.63 0.08 -3.10
C ALA A 75 -5.42 0.13 -4.41
N THR A 76 -5.34 1.25 -5.14
CA THR A 76 -6.04 1.43 -6.42
C THR A 76 -5.53 0.45 -7.48
N HIS A 77 -4.22 0.29 -7.64
CA HIS A 77 -3.67 -0.68 -8.58
C HIS A 77 -4.00 -2.12 -8.20
N LEU A 78 -4.09 -2.43 -6.90
CA LEU A 78 -4.54 -3.75 -6.45
C LEU A 78 -6.03 -3.97 -6.76
N LEU A 79 -6.88 -2.93 -6.64
CA LEU A 79 -8.30 -2.99 -7.03
C LEU A 79 -8.48 -3.17 -8.54
N GLU A 80 -7.68 -2.46 -9.34
CA GLU A 80 -7.71 -2.58 -10.80
C GLU A 80 -7.26 -3.96 -11.30
N SER A 81 -6.38 -4.63 -10.55
CA SER A 81 -5.86 -5.96 -10.90
C SER A 81 -6.61 -7.14 -10.25
N VAL A 82 -7.40 -6.90 -9.20
CA VAL A 82 -8.09 -7.95 -8.44
C VAL A 82 -9.58 -7.62 -8.33
N THR A 83 -10.42 -8.46 -8.96
CA THR A 83 -11.88 -8.29 -9.05
C THR A 83 -12.62 -8.36 -7.70
N ASN A 84 -11.95 -8.75 -6.60
CA ASN A 84 -12.60 -8.96 -5.30
C ASN A 84 -12.15 -7.96 -4.22
N LEU A 85 -12.97 -6.94 -3.98
CA LEU A 85 -12.80 -5.89 -2.96
C LEU A 85 -12.51 -6.42 -1.54
N ARG A 86 -13.01 -7.60 -1.18
CA ARG A 86 -12.85 -8.19 0.16
C ARG A 86 -11.39 -8.56 0.45
N TYR A 87 -10.63 -8.91 -0.57
CA TYR A 87 -9.19 -9.19 -0.47
C TYR A 87 -8.39 -7.91 -0.18
N ILE A 88 -8.70 -6.81 -0.87
CA ILE A 88 -8.06 -5.51 -0.66
C ILE A 88 -8.34 -4.96 0.75
N GLN A 89 -9.58 -5.10 1.25
CA GLN A 89 -9.92 -4.68 2.61
C GLN A 89 -9.07 -5.41 3.67
N LYS A 90 -8.90 -6.74 3.53
CA LYS A 90 -8.08 -7.56 4.44
C LYS A 90 -6.61 -7.18 4.37
N LEU A 91 -6.09 -6.95 3.15
CA LEU A 91 -4.69 -6.60 2.91
C LEU A 91 -4.33 -5.19 3.44
N LEU A 92 -5.26 -4.23 3.35
CA LEU A 92 -5.06 -2.89 3.90
C LEU A 92 -5.39 -2.81 5.41
N GLY A 93 -6.12 -3.79 5.96
CA GLY A 93 -6.49 -3.85 7.38
C GLY A 93 -7.48 -2.75 7.77
N HIS A 94 -8.50 -2.53 6.94
CA HIS A 94 -9.57 -1.57 7.18
C HIS A 94 -10.71 -2.23 7.97
N SER A 95 -11.08 -1.64 9.11
CA SER A 95 -12.19 -2.11 9.95
C SER A 95 -13.58 -1.75 9.39
N LYS A 96 -13.67 -0.74 8.51
CA LYS A 96 -14.93 -0.29 7.86
C LYS A 96 -14.80 -0.29 6.33
N LEU A 97 -15.80 -0.85 5.65
CA LEU A 97 -15.92 -0.90 4.17
C LEU A 97 -15.90 0.49 3.52
N GLN A 98 -16.42 1.52 4.20
CA GLN A 98 -16.44 2.92 3.74
C GLN A 98 -15.05 3.47 3.40
N THR A 99 -13.99 3.02 4.09
CA THR A 99 -12.61 3.43 3.76
C THR A 99 -12.06 2.76 2.50
N THR A 100 -12.65 1.64 2.06
CA THR A 100 -12.30 0.95 0.81
C THR A 100 -13.13 1.48 -0.38
N GLN A 101 -14.35 1.97 -0.13
CA GLN A 101 -15.22 2.58 -1.15
C GLN A 101 -14.70 3.92 -1.70
N ILE A 102 -13.80 4.61 -0.99
CA ILE A 102 -13.13 5.81 -1.53
C ILE A 102 -12.31 5.44 -2.80
N TYR A 103 -11.80 4.21 -2.88
CA TYR A 103 -11.00 3.76 -4.01
C TYR A 103 -11.82 3.27 -5.20
N THR A 104 -13.08 2.89 -5.01
CA THR A 104 -13.96 2.46 -6.12
C THR A 104 -14.42 3.62 -7.00
N LYS A 105 -14.42 4.86 -6.50
CA LYS A 105 -14.72 6.05 -7.31
C LYS A 105 -13.68 6.33 -8.40
N VAL A 106 -12.46 5.83 -8.25
CA VAL A 106 -11.35 6.09 -9.19
C VAL A 106 -11.33 5.08 -10.34
N SER A 107 -11.87 3.88 -10.14
CA SER A 107 -11.98 2.85 -11.18
C SER A 107 -13.22 3.08 -12.07
N LYS A 108 -13.24 4.19 -12.82
CA LYS A 108 -14.25 4.38 -13.88
C LYS A 108 -14.11 3.33 -14.99
N SER A 109 -12.92 2.79 -15.20
CA SER A 109 -12.61 1.78 -16.23
C SER A 109 -13.26 0.41 -16.00
N SER A 110 -13.73 0.11 -14.78
CA SER A 110 -14.43 -1.15 -14.50
C SER A 110 -15.92 -1.07 -14.84
N LEU A 111 -16.55 0.11 -14.76
CA LEU A 111 -17.98 0.28 -15.05
C LEU A 111 -18.29 0.14 -16.54
N GLU A 112 -17.40 0.60 -17.42
CA GLU A 112 -17.53 0.45 -18.88
C GLU A 112 -17.38 -1.01 -19.35
N LYS A 113 -16.89 -1.92 -18.49
CA LYS A 113 -16.77 -3.36 -18.80
C LYS A 113 -17.96 -4.19 -18.32
N ILE A 114 -18.93 -3.58 -17.64
CA ILE A 114 -20.15 -4.26 -17.22
C ILE A 114 -21.09 -4.29 -18.42
N LYS A 115 -21.18 -5.46 -19.07
CA LYS A 115 -22.18 -5.71 -20.12
C LYS A 115 -23.54 -5.93 -19.48
N SER A 116 -24.61 -5.47 -20.13
CA SER A 116 -25.96 -5.76 -19.68
C SER A 116 -26.20 -7.25 -19.78
N PRO A 117 -26.85 -7.89 -18.80
CA PRO A 117 -27.28 -9.29 -18.94
C PRO A 117 -28.12 -9.52 -20.20
N LEU A 118 -28.84 -8.48 -20.65
CA LEU A 118 -29.64 -8.50 -21.89
C LEU A 118 -28.80 -8.50 -23.17
N ASP A 119 -27.53 -8.08 -23.12
CA ASP A 119 -26.62 -8.12 -24.28
C ASP A 119 -26.09 -9.55 -24.55
N SER A 120 -26.52 -10.52 -23.74
CA SER A 120 -26.14 -11.95 -23.78
C SER A 120 -27.34 -12.86 -24.07
N LEU A 121 -28.51 -12.30 -24.37
CA LEU A 121 -29.70 -13.02 -24.81
C LEU A 121 -29.72 -13.18 -26.33
#